data_AF-A0A550GKH3-F1
#
_entry.id   AF-A0A550GKH3-F1
#
_cell.length_a   1.000
_cell.length_b   1.000
_cell.length_c   1.000
_cell.angle_alpha   90.00
_cell.angle_beta   90.00
_cell.angle_gamma   90.00
#
_symmetry.space_group_name_H-M   'P 1'
#
loop_
_entity.id
_entity.type
_entity.pdbx_description
1 polymer ?
#
loop_
_entity_poly.entity_id
_entity_poly.type
_entity_poly.pdbx_seq_one_letter_code
_entity_poly.pdbx_strand_id
1 'polypeptide(L)'
;MKTELCSFCLKSGILCQKCSAKVKAGEISELDLRIARLLLSLEGKYPSLQNICFHKAVSVGRTLAIIVGHGDVPRLLGYGGKIIKTLGEETNKSVRVLEYGVDDRKFLEDLFMPLSILTINTIWLPDGTTETRVILRRKRGSQ
;
A
#
# COMPACT_ATOMS: atom_id res chain seq x y z
N MET A 1 14.31 2.62 -3.59
CA MET A 1 13.28 1.95 -2.76
C MET A 1 13.95 0.98 -1.78
N LYS A 2 13.53 0.94 -0.51
CA LYS A 2 13.96 -0.05 0.49
C LYS A 2 12.92 -1.17 0.58
N THR A 3 13.38 -2.43 0.53
CA THR A 3 12.51 -3.62 0.62
C THR A 3 13.27 -4.78 1.28
N GLU A 4 12.53 -5.77 1.75
CA GLU A 4 13.07 -7.03 2.28
C GLU A 4 13.74 -7.93 1.21
N LEU A 5 13.65 -7.54 -0.07
CA LEU A 5 14.22 -8.23 -1.23
C LEU A 5 15.48 -7.51 -1.75
N CYS A 6 16.42 -8.29 -2.28
CA CYS A 6 17.60 -7.74 -2.92
C CYS A 6 17.22 -6.99 -4.21
N SER A 7 17.73 -5.77 -4.37
CA SER A 7 17.53 -4.95 -5.58
C SER A 7 17.96 -5.67 -6.86
N PHE A 8 19.05 -6.46 -6.80
CA PHE A 8 19.50 -7.29 -7.90
C PHE A 8 18.49 -8.36 -8.32
N CYS A 9 17.86 -9.05 -7.36
CA CYS A 9 16.85 -10.08 -7.63
C CYS A 9 15.57 -9.50 -8.24
N LEU A 10 15.20 -8.30 -7.82
CA LEU A 10 14.08 -7.57 -8.39
C LEU A 10 14.37 -7.13 -9.84
N LYS A 11 15.58 -6.64 -10.13
CA LYS A 11 15.96 -6.21 -11.49
C LYS A 11 16.19 -7.36 -12.47
N SER A 12 16.89 -8.40 -12.02
CA SER A 12 17.23 -9.56 -12.87
C SER A 12 16.07 -10.54 -13.07
N GLY A 13 15.06 -10.49 -12.21
CA GLY A 13 13.98 -11.47 -12.18
C GLY A 13 14.38 -12.82 -11.57
N ILE A 14 15.66 -13.02 -11.23
CA ILE A 14 16.21 -14.26 -10.69
C ILE A 14 16.38 -14.11 -9.17
N LEU A 15 15.70 -14.97 -8.41
CA LEU A 15 15.79 -14.96 -6.94
C LEU A 15 17.08 -15.64 -6.48
N CYS A 16 17.85 -14.97 -5.62
CA CYS A 16 18.96 -15.60 -4.91
C CYS A 16 18.41 -16.59 -3.86
N GLN A 17 19.28 -17.45 -3.32
CA GLN A 17 18.88 -18.44 -2.31
C GLN A 17 18.15 -17.82 -1.11
N LYS A 18 18.60 -16.64 -0.64
CA LYS A 18 17.96 -15.92 0.48
C LYS A 18 16.54 -15.44 0.14
N CYS A 19 16.36 -14.80 -1.03
CA CYS A 19 15.04 -14.33 -1.44
C CYS A 19 14.09 -15.50 -1.77
N SER A 20 14.61 -16.58 -2.37
CA SER A 20 13.83 -17.80 -2.62
C SER A 20 13.37 -18.46 -1.32
N ALA A 21 14.21 -18.47 -0.28
CA ALA A 21 13.84 -19.00 1.03
C ALA A 21 12.69 -18.19 1.66
N LYS A 22 12.73 -16.85 1.62
CA LYS A 22 11.63 -16.00 2.12
C LYS A 22 10.30 -16.25 1.39
N VAL A 23 10.36 -16.45 0.07
CA VAL A 23 9.16 -16.78 -0.73
C VAL A 23 8.64 -18.17 -0.37
N LYS A 24 9.52 -19.17 -0.24
CA LYS A 24 9.15 -20.54 0.17
C LYS A 24 8.60 -20.60 1.60
N ALA A 25 9.09 -19.75 2.49
CA ALA A 25 8.59 -19.61 3.85
C ALA A 25 7.23 -18.90 3.93
N GLY A 26 6.72 -18.35 2.81
CA GLY A 26 5.46 -17.62 2.77
C GLY A 26 5.55 -16.19 3.33
N GLU A 27 6.76 -15.70 3.66
CA GLU A 27 6.98 -14.32 4.11
C GLU A 27 6.69 -13.32 2.99
N ILE A 28 6.93 -13.72 1.73
CA ILE A 28 6.79 -12.88 0.54
C ILE A 28 5.92 -13.62 -0.49
N SER A 29 4.82 -13.00 -0.89
CA SER A 29 3.93 -13.53 -1.92
C SER A 29 4.40 -13.19 -3.34
N GLU A 30 3.87 -13.90 -4.34
CA GLU A 30 4.11 -13.56 -5.75
C GLU A 30 3.60 -12.15 -6.10
N LEU A 31 2.53 -11.71 -5.43
CA LEU A 31 2.03 -10.34 -5.56
C LEU A 31 3.05 -9.33 -5.05
N ASP A 32 3.68 -9.60 -3.91
CA ASP A 32 4.74 -8.74 -3.35
C ASP A 32 5.91 -8.60 -4.33
N LEU A 33 6.34 -9.71 -4.94
CA LEU A 33 7.39 -9.70 -5.96
C LEU A 33 7.01 -8.86 -7.17
N ARG A 34 5.79 -9.03 -7.68
CA ARG A 34 5.29 -8.29 -8.85
C ARG A 34 5.24 -6.79 -8.58
N ILE A 35 4.66 -6.39 -7.44
CA ILE A 35 4.55 -4.98 -7.06
C ILE A 35 5.91 -4.36 -6.77
N ALA A 36 6.81 -5.05 -6.07
CA ALA A 36 8.15 -4.56 -5.82
C ALA A 36 8.95 -4.34 -7.11
N ARG A 37 8.80 -5.22 -8.12
CA ARG A 37 9.40 -5.01 -9.46
C ARG A 37 8.84 -3.79 -10.17
N LEU A 38 7.51 -3.63 -10.16
CA LEU A 38 6.86 -2.45 -10.75
C LEU A 38 7.33 -1.17 -10.08
N LEU A 39 7.34 -1.11 -8.74
CA LEU A 39 7.83 0.05 -7.99
C LEU A 39 9.29 0.38 -8.31
N LEU A 40 10.15 -0.64 -8.43
CA LEU A 40 11.56 -0.45 -8.81
C LEU A 40 11.73 0.07 -10.24
N SER A 41 10.89 -0.36 -11.17
CA SER A 41 10.89 0.16 -12.55
C SER A 41 10.44 1.62 -12.62
N LEU A 42 9.53 2.01 -11.74
CA LEU A 42 9.00 3.38 -11.63
C LEU A 42 9.98 4.32 -10.92
N GLU A 43 10.91 3.82 -10.11
CA GLU A 43 11.92 4.61 -9.40
C GLU A 43 12.78 5.47 -10.35
N GLY A 44 13.05 4.97 -11.57
CA GLY A 44 13.76 5.74 -12.59
C GLY A 44 12.97 6.94 -13.12
N LYS A 45 11.63 6.89 -13.09
CA LYS A 45 10.73 7.96 -13.53
C LYS A 45 10.32 8.90 -12.39
N TYR A 46 10.27 8.38 -11.16
CA TYR A 46 9.79 9.10 -9.99
C TYR A 46 10.80 9.02 -8.84
N PRO A 47 11.68 10.03 -8.68
CA PRO A 47 12.67 10.07 -7.61
C PRO A 47 12.09 9.97 -6.19
N SER A 48 10.79 10.31 -5.99
CA SER A 48 10.13 10.15 -4.68
C SER A 48 10.10 8.71 -4.16
N LEU A 49 10.22 7.71 -5.05
CA LEU A 49 10.24 6.30 -4.71
C LEU A 49 11.59 5.81 -4.13
N GLN A 50 12.66 6.61 -4.26
CA GLN A 50 14.00 6.19 -3.84
C GLN A 50 14.08 5.86 -2.34
N ASN A 51 13.38 6.64 -1.52
CA ASN A 51 13.43 6.53 -0.05
C ASN A 51 12.19 5.87 0.58
N ILE A 52 11.36 5.20 -0.22
CA ILE A 52 10.15 4.52 0.28
C ILE A 52 10.50 3.13 0.78
N CYS A 53 9.96 2.75 1.94
CA CYS A 53 9.98 1.40 2.48
C CYS A 53 8.73 0.64 2.03
N PHE A 54 8.88 -0.40 1.22
CA PHE A 54 7.77 -1.31 0.86
C PHE A 54 7.78 -2.52 1.80
N HIS A 55 6.64 -2.75 2.47
CA HIS A 55 6.46 -3.89 3.37
C HIS A 55 5.73 -5.05 2.70
N LYS A 56 4.54 -4.79 2.14
CA LYS A 56 3.67 -5.84 1.61
C LYS A 56 2.62 -5.28 0.65
N ALA A 57 2.12 -6.12 -0.23
CA ALA A 57 1.00 -5.89 -1.10
C ALA A 57 -0.09 -6.93 -0.82
N VAL A 58 -1.31 -6.46 -0.62
CA VAL A 58 -2.49 -7.30 -0.39
C VAL A 58 -3.52 -6.97 -1.46
N SER A 59 -4.06 -7.99 -2.11
CA SER A 59 -5.11 -7.77 -3.10
C SER A 59 -6.39 -8.51 -2.77
N VAL A 60 -7.50 -7.78 -2.81
CA VAL A 60 -8.84 -8.30 -2.54
C VAL A 60 -9.78 -7.78 -3.61
N GLY A 61 -10.36 -8.69 -4.40
CA GLY A 61 -11.22 -8.34 -5.53
C GLY A 61 -10.55 -7.38 -6.52
N ARG A 62 -11.15 -6.20 -6.70
CA ARG A 62 -10.65 -5.12 -7.57
C ARG A 62 -9.72 -4.14 -6.86
N THR A 63 -9.38 -4.37 -5.60
CA THR A 63 -8.57 -3.46 -4.78
C THR A 63 -7.18 -4.07 -4.54
N LEU A 64 -6.15 -3.23 -4.64
CA LEU A 64 -4.77 -3.54 -4.28
C LEU A 64 -4.33 -2.58 -3.18
N ALA A 65 -4.11 -3.09 -1.98
CA ALA A 65 -3.52 -2.36 -0.86
C ALA A 65 -2.00 -2.53 -0.88
N ILE A 66 -1.26 -1.42 -0.90
CA ILE A 66 0.19 -1.36 -0.81
C ILE A 66 0.54 -0.83 0.57
N ILE A 67 1.25 -1.63 1.36
CA ILE A 67 1.67 -1.32 2.71
C ILE A 67 3.09 -0.77 2.66
N VAL A 68 3.27 0.45 3.14
CA VAL A 68 4.55 1.18 3.13
C VAL A 68 4.97 1.62 4.53
N GLY A 69 6.22 2.07 4.65
CA GLY A 69 6.75 2.63 5.89
C GLY A 69 5.99 3.89 6.33
N HIS A 70 6.11 4.19 7.62
CA HIS A 70 5.52 5.39 8.20
C HIS A 70 6.03 6.67 7.49
N GLY A 71 5.12 7.56 7.09
CA GLY A 71 5.46 8.80 6.39
C GLY A 71 5.74 8.65 4.88
N ASP A 72 5.63 7.44 4.31
CA ASP A 72 5.86 7.22 2.88
C ASP A 72 4.61 7.35 2.02
N VAL A 73 3.42 7.36 2.61
CA VAL A 73 2.13 7.54 1.90
C VAL A 73 2.13 8.82 1.04
N PRO A 74 2.52 10.01 1.54
CA PRO A 74 2.60 11.22 0.72
C PRO A 74 3.58 11.12 -0.45
N ARG A 75 4.63 10.29 -0.34
CA ARG A 75 5.64 10.11 -1.40
C ARG A 75 5.10 9.27 -2.56
N LEU A 76 4.25 8.28 -2.26
CA LEU A 76 3.51 7.48 -3.25
C LEU A 76 2.36 8.26 -3.89
N LEU A 77 1.67 9.07 -3.09
CA LEU A 77 0.62 9.99 -3.58
C LEU A 77 1.18 11.23 -4.29
N GLY A 78 2.49 11.45 -4.19
CA GLY A 78 3.21 12.52 -4.85
C GLY A 78 3.00 12.53 -6.37
N TYR A 79 3.42 13.62 -7.02
CA TYR A 79 3.23 13.84 -8.46
C TYR A 79 1.75 13.79 -8.91
N GLY A 80 0.82 14.15 -8.02
CA GLY A 80 -0.61 14.16 -8.31
C GLY A 80 -1.22 12.75 -8.47
N GLY A 81 -0.68 11.75 -7.78
CA GLY A 81 -1.18 10.37 -7.83
C GLY A 81 -0.86 9.62 -9.13
N LYS A 82 0.04 10.14 -9.97
CA LYS A 82 0.47 9.47 -11.22
C LYS A 82 1.06 8.08 -10.98
N ILE A 83 1.79 7.90 -9.88
CA ILE A 83 2.37 6.61 -9.50
C ILE A 83 1.27 5.59 -9.23
N ILE A 84 0.28 5.97 -8.42
CA ILE A 84 -0.89 5.13 -8.08
C ILE A 84 -1.71 4.83 -9.33
N LYS A 85 -1.89 5.82 -10.22
CA LYS A 85 -2.59 5.63 -11.49
C LYS A 85 -1.87 4.61 -12.38
N THR A 86 -0.56 4.74 -12.52
CA THR A 86 0.26 3.80 -13.31
C THR A 86 0.20 2.39 -12.72
N LEU A 87 0.33 2.26 -11.40
CA LEU A 87 0.18 0.97 -10.71
C LEU A 87 -1.21 0.39 -10.90
N GLY A 88 -2.26 1.21 -10.88
CA GLY A 88 -3.63 0.78 -11.10
C GLY A 88 -3.89 0.32 -12.52
N GLU A 89 -3.30 0.99 -13.52
CA GLU A 89 -3.37 0.59 -14.93
C GLU A 89 -2.65 -0.75 -15.18
N GLU A 90 -1.42 -0.90 -14.68
CA GLU A 90 -0.61 -2.13 -14.81
C GLU A 90 -1.21 -3.35 -14.09
N THR A 91 -1.93 -3.11 -13.00
CA THR A 91 -2.54 -4.17 -12.19
C THR A 91 -4.04 -4.36 -12.46
N ASN A 92 -4.64 -3.46 -13.25
CA ASN A 92 -6.08 -3.35 -13.49
C ASN A 92 -6.91 -3.34 -12.18
N LYS A 93 -6.39 -2.65 -11.15
CA LYS A 93 -6.96 -2.61 -9.79
C LYS A 93 -6.95 -1.20 -9.22
N SER A 94 -7.90 -0.92 -8.33
CA SER A 94 -7.91 0.30 -7.52
C SER A 94 -6.85 0.19 -6.44
N VAL A 95 -5.84 1.05 -6.52
CA VAL A 95 -4.71 1.03 -5.58
C VAL A 95 -4.99 1.90 -4.36
N ARG A 96 -4.80 1.31 -3.17
CA ARG A 96 -4.82 1.97 -1.86
C ARG A 96 -3.44 1.88 -1.26
N VAL A 97 -2.99 2.93 -0.58
CA VAL A 97 -1.68 2.95 0.08
C VAL A 97 -1.92 3.11 1.58
N LEU A 98 -1.30 2.25 2.38
CA LEU A 98 -1.49 2.17 3.83
C LEU A 98 -0.13 2.23 4.52
N GLU A 99 -0.02 2.92 5.65
CA GLU A 99 1.19 2.87 6.47
C GLU A 99 1.23 1.62 7.36
N TYR A 100 2.42 1.06 7.53
CA TYR A 100 2.68 -0.05 8.43
C TYR A 100 2.85 0.42 9.87
N GLY A 101 2.28 -0.32 10.83
CA GLY A 101 2.47 -0.08 12.26
C GLY A 101 1.80 1.18 12.81
N VAL A 102 0.72 1.63 12.16
CA VAL A 102 -0.09 2.79 12.60
C VAL A 102 -1.29 2.36 13.44
N ASP A 103 -1.90 3.33 14.13
CA ASP A 103 -3.13 3.14 14.90
C ASP A 103 -4.36 3.02 13.98
N ASP A 104 -5.45 2.47 14.53
CA ASP A 104 -6.70 2.22 13.78
C ASP A 104 -7.23 3.47 13.08
N ARG A 105 -7.09 4.64 13.72
CA ARG A 105 -7.52 5.91 13.15
C ARG A 105 -6.75 6.22 11.86
N LYS A 106 -5.42 6.19 11.92
CA LYS A 106 -4.55 6.47 10.77
C LYS A 106 -4.75 5.43 9.66
N PHE A 107 -4.90 4.16 10.03
CA PHE A 107 -5.25 3.09 9.09
C PHE A 107 -6.55 3.40 8.32
N LEU A 108 -7.62 3.79 9.04
CA LEU A 108 -8.89 4.14 8.41
C LEU A 108 -8.76 5.39 7.54
N GLU A 109 -8.02 6.41 8.00
CA GLU A 109 -7.76 7.63 7.22
C GLU A 109 -7.07 7.30 5.89
N ASP A 110 -6.02 6.48 5.91
CA ASP A 110 -5.28 6.04 4.72
C ASP A 110 -6.17 5.19 3.79
N LEU A 111 -6.97 4.27 4.36
CA LEU A 111 -7.87 3.38 3.63
C LEU A 111 -8.94 4.16 2.85
N PHE A 112 -9.51 5.21 3.47
CA PHE A 112 -10.61 5.98 2.90
C PHE A 112 -10.17 7.20 2.09
N MET A 113 -8.88 7.50 1.96
CA MET A 113 -8.40 8.58 1.07
C MET A 113 -9.02 8.46 -0.34
N PRO A 114 -9.48 9.55 -0.97
CA PRO A 114 -9.40 10.96 -0.57
C PRO A 114 -10.61 11.45 0.26
N LEU A 115 -11.46 10.55 0.76
CA LEU A 115 -12.59 10.91 1.62
C LEU A 115 -12.09 11.37 2.99
N SER A 116 -12.77 12.33 3.59
CA SER A 116 -12.45 12.78 4.94
C SER A 116 -13.31 12.04 5.94
N ILE A 117 -12.71 11.47 6.98
CA ILE A 117 -13.44 10.90 8.11
C ILE A 117 -13.97 12.03 8.98
N LEU A 118 -15.27 12.03 9.26
CA LEU A 118 -15.91 12.96 10.20
C LEU A 118 -15.89 12.41 11.62
N THR A 119 -16.19 11.12 11.75
CA THR A 119 -16.39 10.49 13.06
C THR A 119 -16.06 9.01 12.96
N ILE A 120 -15.42 8.49 14.00
CA ILE A 120 -15.17 7.06 14.22
C ILE A 120 -15.83 6.74 15.57
N ASN A 121 -16.85 5.91 15.54
CA ASN A 121 -17.56 5.45 16.73
C ASN A 121 -17.32 3.96 16.92
N THR A 122 -16.98 3.55 18.13
CA THR A 122 -16.93 2.12 18.52
C THR A 122 -18.18 1.79 19.31
N ILE A 123 -18.95 0.82 18.82
CA ILE A 123 -20.19 0.32 19.42
C ILE A 123 -19.86 -1.01 20.09
N TRP A 124 -20.16 -1.14 21.38
CA TRP A 124 -19.97 -2.37 22.13
C TRP A 124 -21.30 -3.11 22.19
N LEU A 125 -21.35 -4.33 21.66
CA LEU A 125 -22.56 -5.12 21.61
C LEU A 125 -22.71 -5.99 22.88
N PRO A 126 -23.95 -6.37 23.27
CA PRO A 126 -24.19 -7.20 24.46
C PRO A 126 -23.54 -8.60 24.41
N ASP A 127 -23.18 -9.07 23.22
CA ASP A 127 -22.46 -10.33 23.00
C ASP A 127 -20.94 -10.21 23.25
N GLY A 128 -20.46 -9.01 23.62
CA GLY A 128 -19.05 -8.72 23.86
C GLY A 128 -18.25 -8.36 22.61
N THR A 129 -18.89 -8.33 21.44
CA THR A 129 -18.22 -7.90 20.19
C THR A 129 -18.22 -6.37 20.06
N THR A 130 -17.36 -5.87 19.18
CA THR A 130 -17.26 -4.45 18.86
C THR A 130 -17.54 -4.19 17.39
N GLU A 131 -18.30 -3.14 17.10
CA GLU A 131 -18.51 -2.63 15.75
C GLU A 131 -17.91 -1.23 15.63
N THR A 132 -17.10 -0.99 14.59
CA THR A 132 -16.56 0.33 14.28
C THR A 132 -17.37 0.99 13.17
N ARG A 133 -18.09 2.06 13.52
CA ARG A 133 -18.84 2.89 12.56
C ARG A 133 -18.04 4.12 12.16
N VAL A 134 -17.71 4.22 10.88
CA VAL A 134 -16.97 5.36 10.31
C VAL A 134 -17.90 6.21 9.44
N ILE A 135 -18.03 7.50 9.76
CA ILE A 135 -18.82 8.46 8.98
C ILE A 135 -17.88 9.23 8.05
N LEU A 136 -18.10 9.11 6.74
CA LEU A 136 -17.28 9.72 5.71
C LEU A 136 -17.95 10.97 5.13
N ARG A 137 -17.16 12.03 4.92
CA ARG A 137 -17.55 13.20 4.12
C ARG A 137 -16.89 13.14 2.76
N ARG A 138 -17.71 13.18 1.72
CA ARG A 138 -17.23 13.42 0.36
C ARG A 138 -16.76 14.87 0.26
N LYS A 139 -15.47 15.08 0.04
CA LYS A 139 -14.93 16.39 -0.34
C LYS A 139 -15.59 16.75 -1.67
N ARG A 140 -16.45 17.78 -1.72
CA ARG A 140 -16.89 18.36 -3.00
C ARG A 140 -15.63 18.92 -3.64
N GLY A 141 -15.20 18.37 -4.77
CA GLY A 141 -14.14 18.99 -5.56
C GLY A 141 -14.62 20.36 -6.01
N SER A 142 -13.81 21.40 -5.79
CA SER A 142 -13.91 22.60 -6.61
C SER A 142 -13.69 22.14 -8.05
N GLN A 143 -14.62 22.52 -8.94
CA GLN A 143 -14.40 22.49 -10.39
C GLN A 143 -13.15 23.29 -10.75
#